data_AF-A0A525VXQ2-F1
#
_entry.id   AF-A0A525VXQ2-F1
#
_cell.length_a   1.000
_cell.length_b   1.000
_cell.length_c   1.000
_cell.angle_alpha   90.00
_cell.angle_beta   90.00
_cell.angle_gamma   90.00
#
_symmetry.space_group_name_H-M   'P 1'
#
loop_
_entity.id
_entity.type
_entity.pdbx_description
1 polymer ?
#
loop_
_entity_poly.entity_id
_entity_poly.type
_entity_poly.pdbx_seq_one_letter_code
_entity_poly.pdbx_strand_id
1 'polypeptide(L)'
;MIFRRPELEKDNPIAPQPYIGPRRRLAMARAAASGELSEVGDMRDTLQTLTKAASRFVNSLPKARKADTGLKALRDALAQAEQVLSVKTVL
;
A
#
# COMPACT_ATOMS: atom_id res chain seq x y z
N MET A 1 -41.71 12.65 -14.09
CA MET A 1 -40.49 12.73 -14.91
C MET A 1 -39.38 13.30 -14.04
N ILE A 2 -38.28 12.58 -13.86
CA ILE A 2 -37.13 13.07 -13.07
C ILE A 2 -36.27 13.91 -14.01
N PHE A 3 -36.13 15.21 -13.75
CA PHE A 3 -35.20 16.07 -14.48
C PHE A 3 -33.77 15.69 -14.09
N ARG A 4 -33.15 14.80 -14.88
CA ARG A 4 -31.70 14.53 -14.81
C ARG A 4 -31.00 15.79 -15.32
N ARG A 5 -30.29 16.50 -14.45
CA ARG A 5 -29.42 17.62 -14.84
C ARG A 5 -28.03 17.06 -15.12
N PRO A 6 -27.64 16.81 -16.38
CA PRO A 6 -26.35 16.21 -16.70
C PRO A 6 -25.16 17.07 -16.22
N GLU A 7 -25.35 18.37 -16.11
CA GLU A 7 -24.38 19.32 -15.53
C GLU A 7 -24.07 19.10 -14.03
N LEU A 8 -24.96 18.39 -13.31
CA LEU A 8 -24.82 18.10 -11.89
C LEU A 8 -24.63 16.59 -11.63
N GLU A 9 -24.26 15.84 -12.67
CA GLU A 9 -23.86 14.44 -12.51
C GLU A 9 -22.46 14.39 -11.88
N LYS A 10 -22.32 13.53 -10.87
CA LYS A 10 -21.15 13.40 -10.00
C LYS A 10 -19.83 13.24 -10.76
N ASP A 11 -19.88 12.66 -11.96
CA ASP A 11 -18.71 12.30 -12.78
C ASP A 11 -18.62 13.12 -14.08
N ASN A 12 -19.25 14.31 -14.15
CA ASN A 12 -19.19 15.16 -15.33
C ASN A 12 -17.83 15.90 -15.42
N PRO A 13 -17.00 15.62 -16.45
CA PRO A 13 -15.68 16.26 -16.60
C PRO A 13 -15.77 17.76 -16.99
N ILE A 14 -16.95 18.24 -17.39
CA ILE A 14 -17.21 19.64 -17.79
C ILE A 14 -17.69 20.47 -16.57
N ALA A 15 -17.96 19.85 -15.42
CA ALA A 15 -18.44 20.56 -14.24
C ALA A 15 -17.39 21.59 -13.75
N PRO A 16 -17.81 22.81 -13.38
CA PRO A 16 -16.90 23.80 -12.82
C PRO A 16 -16.30 23.27 -11.52
N GLN A 17 -14.97 23.27 -11.42
CA GLN A 17 -14.30 22.85 -10.20
C GLN A 17 -14.72 23.75 -9.04
N PRO A 18 -15.20 23.20 -7.91
CA PRO A 18 -15.57 24.02 -6.77
C PRO A 18 -14.33 24.72 -6.21
N TYR A 19 -14.44 26.02 -5.94
CA TYR A 19 -13.33 26.77 -5.34
C TYR A 19 -12.98 26.19 -3.97
N ILE A 20 -11.72 25.78 -3.81
CA ILE A 20 -11.19 25.29 -2.54
C ILE A 20 -10.41 26.42 -1.89
N GLY A 21 -10.97 26.99 -0.81
CA GLY A 21 -10.32 28.05 -0.05
C GLY A 21 -8.99 27.61 0.58
N PRO A 22 -8.08 28.55 0.94
CA PRO A 22 -6.72 28.23 1.38
C PRO A 22 -6.65 27.25 2.56
N ARG A 23 -7.53 27.42 3.55
CA ARG A 23 -7.61 26.51 4.72
C ARG A 23 -7.99 25.08 4.32
N ARG A 24 -8.99 24.93 3.44
CA ARG A 24 -9.45 23.63 2.97
C ARG A 24 -8.40 22.96 2.10
N ARG A 25 -7.66 23.72 1.28
CA ARG A 25 -6.52 23.22 0.50
C ARG A 25 -5.43 22.64 1.39
N LEU A 26 -5.10 23.33 2.47
CA LEU A 26 -4.09 22.88 3.44
C LEU A 26 -4.55 21.63 4.22
N ALA A 27 -5.83 21.55 4.60
CA ALA A 27 -6.39 20.36 5.23
C ALA A 27 -6.36 19.14 4.29
N MET A 28 -6.67 19.32 3.00
CA MET A 28 -6.59 18.24 2.00
C MET A 28 -5.14 17.78 1.78
N ALA A 29 -4.19 18.69 1.69
CA ALA A 29 -2.77 18.34 1.57
C ALA A 29 -2.27 17.54 2.78
N ARG A 30 -2.69 17.92 4.00
CA ARG A 30 -2.38 17.16 5.22
C ARG A 30 -3.02 15.79 5.23
N ALA A 31 -4.29 15.68 4.82
CA ALA A 31 -4.99 14.42 4.74
C ALA A 31 -4.35 13.46 3.72
N ALA A 32 -3.92 13.98 2.57
CA ALA A 32 -3.17 13.22 1.56
C ALA A 32 -1.84 12.71 2.13
N ALA A 33 -1.05 13.58 2.77
CA ALA A 33 0.21 13.19 3.40
C ALA A 33 0.03 12.18 4.54
N SER A 34 -1.03 12.29 5.35
CA SER A 34 -1.33 11.31 6.40
C SER A 34 -1.82 9.96 5.84
N GLY A 35 -2.52 9.98 4.71
CA GLY A 35 -2.94 8.78 4.01
C GLY A 35 -1.76 7.98 3.49
N GLU A 36 -0.79 8.64 2.85
CA GLU A 36 0.45 8.02 2.38
C GLU A 36 1.26 7.39 3.53
N LEU A 37 1.34 8.05 4.68
CA LEU A 37 2.02 7.50 5.85
C LEU A 37 1.29 6.29 6.46
N SER A 38 -0.04 6.27 6.41
CA SER A 38 -0.85 5.12 6.85
C SER A 38 -0.64 3.91 5.95
N GLU A 39 -0.64 4.12 4.62
CA GLU A 39 -0.43 3.03 3.65
C GLU A 39 0.94 2.36 3.81
N VAL A 40 1.98 3.14 4.14
CA VAL A 40 3.33 2.59 4.39
C VAL A 40 3.36 1.75 5.68
N GLY A 41 2.63 2.17 6.72
CA GLY A 41 2.44 1.40 7.95
C GLY A 41 1.78 0.04 7.68
N ASP A 42 0.67 0.06 6.94
CA ASP A 42 -0.07 -1.15 6.57
C ASP A 42 0.77 -2.11 5.71
N MET A 43 1.59 -1.58 4.79
CA MET A 43 2.52 -2.39 3.99
C MET A 43 3.61 -3.06 4.85
N ARG A 44 4.08 -2.40 5.92
CA ARG A 44 5.08 -2.98 6.82
C ARG A 44 4.51 -4.14 7.63
N ASP A 45 3.28 -3.99 8.13
CA ASP A 45 2.60 -5.01 8.93
C ASP A 45 2.24 -6.25 8.09
N THR A 46 1.84 -6.04 6.83
CA THR A 46 1.55 -7.13 5.88
C THR A 46 2.81 -7.93 5.53
N LEU A 47 3.97 -7.29 5.38
CA LEU A 47 5.22 -8.01 5.18
C LEU A 47 5.71 -8.73 6.43
N GLN A 48 5.57 -8.14 7.61
CA GLN A 48 5.94 -8.83 8.85
C GLN A 48 5.11 -10.11 9.05
N THR A 49 3.81 -10.05 8.75
CA THR A 49 2.94 -11.23 8.78
C THR A 49 3.33 -12.26 7.71
N LEU A 50 3.69 -11.81 6.51
CA LEU A 50 4.15 -12.70 5.44
C LEU A 50 5.49 -13.37 5.77
N THR A 51 6.46 -12.66 6.33
CA THR A 51 7.74 -13.22 6.81
C THR A 51 7.51 -14.24 7.93
N LYS A 52 6.57 -13.96 8.85
CA LYS A 52 6.18 -14.91 9.91
C LYS A 52 5.50 -16.17 9.34
N ALA A 53 4.66 -16.03 8.32
CA ALA A 53 4.03 -17.17 7.64
C ALA A 53 5.07 -17.99 6.87
N ALA A 54 5.98 -17.34 6.14
CA ALA A 54 7.08 -17.96 5.43
C ALA A 54 7.99 -18.76 6.36
N SER A 55 8.43 -18.17 7.48
CA SER A 55 9.27 -18.89 8.46
C SER A 55 8.59 -20.13 9.05
N ARG A 56 7.29 -20.05 9.35
CA ARG A 56 6.49 -21.20 9.79
C ARG A 56 6.43 -22.29 8.72
N PHE A 57 6.23 -21.90 7.46
CA PHE A 57 6.24 -22.82 6.34
C PHE A 57 7.59 -23.53 6.20
N VAL A 58 8.71 -22.81 6.24
CA VAL A 58 10.06 -23.41 6.19
C VAL A 58 10.28 -24.40 7.34
N ASN A 59 9.81 -24.04 8.55
CA ASN A 59 9.95 -24.90 9.73
C ASN A 59 9.09 -26.16 9.65
N SER A 60 7.94 -26.09 8.96
CA SER A 60 7.05 -27.23 8.72
C SER A 60 7.57 -28.21 7.66
N LEU A 61 8.54 -27.80 6.83
CA LEU A 61 9.06 -28.66 5.77
C LEU A 61 10.00 -29.75 6.32
N PRO A 62 9.87 -30.99 5.82
CA PRO A 62 10.77 -32.09 6.18
C PRO A 62 12.21 -31.78 5.73
N LYS A 63 13.20 -32.29 6.48
CA LYS A 63 14.64 -31.96 6.29
C LYS A 63 15.14 -32.13 4.86
N ALA A 64 14.56 -33.05 4.08
CA ALA A 64 14.90 -33.27 2.67
C ALA A 64 14.59 -32.08 1.74
N ARG A 65 13.58 -31.26 2.05
CA ARG A 65 13.19 -30.08 1.26
C ARG A 65 13.82 -28.77 1.74
N LYS A 66 14.57 -28.79 2.85
CA LYS A 66 15.20 -27.57 3.40
C LYS A 66 16.35 -27.03 2.52
N ALA A 67 16.88 -27.84 1.62
CA ALA A 67 17.91 -27.47 0.66
C ALA A 67 17.34 -27.00 -0.69
N ASP A 68 16.01 -26.93 -0.84
CA ASP A 68 15.39 -26.52 -2.10
C ASP A 68 15.80 -25.08 -2.45
N THR A 69 16.26 -24.90 -3.68
CA THR A 69 16.61 -23.61 -4.27
C THR A 69 15.46 -22.60 -4.16
N GLY A 70 14.21 -23.08 -4.17
CA GLY A 70 13.02 -22.27 -3.95
C GLY A 70 12.96 -21.62 -2.56
N LEU A 71 13.51 -22.23 -1.50
CA LEU A 71 13.57 -21.62 -0.18
C LEU A 71 14.60 -20.49 -0.10
N LYS A 72 15.72 -20.61 -0.82
CA LYS A 72 16.69 -19.51 -0.95
C LYS A 72 16.07 -18.35 -1.71
N ALA A 73 15.44 -18.62 -2.85
CA ALA A 73 14.75 -17.60 -3.64
C ALA A 73 13.64 -16.87 -2.84
N LEU A 74 12.88 -17.60 -2.02
CA LEU A 74 11.88 -17.01 -1.13
C LEU A 74 12.51 -16.06 -0.10
N ARG A 75 13.63 -16.46 0.51
CA ARG A 75 14.34 -15.62 1.48
C ARG A 75 14.95 -14.38 0.84
N ASP A 76 15.53 -14.53 -0.35
CA ASP A 76 16.10 -13.40 -1.09
C ASP A 76 15.01 -12.41 -1.52
N ALA A 77 13.85 -12.90 -1.97
CA ALA A 77 12.71 -12.06 -2.30
C ALA A 77 12.18 -11.28 -1.08
N LEU A 78 12.14 -11.90 0.11
CA LEU A 78 11.76 -11.22 1.35
C LEU A 78 12.79 -10.15 1.75
N ALA A 79 14.08 -10.47 1.66
CA ALA A 79 15.14 -9.50 1.96
C ALA A 79 15.09 -8.29 1.01
N GLN A 80 14.83 -8.51 -0.28
CA GLN A 80 14.63 -7.44 -1.25
C GLN A 80 13.40 -6.59 -0.91
N ALA A 81 12.27 -7.21 -0.54
CA ALA A 81 11.07 -6.50 -0.14
C ALA A 81 11.28 -5.63 1.12
N GLU A 82 11.99 -6.16 2.12
CA GLU A 82 12.36 -5.41 3.33
C GLU A 82 13.28 -4.21 3.01
N GLN A 83 14.27 -4.40 2.14
CA GLN A 83 15.20 -3.34 1.75
C GLN A 83 14.49 -2.20 1.01
N VAL A 84 13.60 -2.52 0.06
CA VAL A 84 12.81 -1.52 -0.69
C VAL A 84 11.94 -0.69 0.24
N LEU A 85 11.32 -1.31 1.25
CA LEU A 85 10.52 -0.58 2.24
C LEU A 85 11.33 0.24 3.22
N SER A 86 12.52 -0.24 3.60
CA SER A 86 13.43 0.55 4.43
C SER A 86 13.92 1.81 3.71
N VAL A 87 14.06 1.78 2.39
CA VAL A 87 14.41 2.97 1.60
C VAL A 87 13.21 3.90 1.46
N LYS A 88 12.02 3.37 1.22
CA LYS A 88 10.78 4.15 1.07
C LYS A 88 10.34 4.86 2.36
N THR A 89 10.77 4.39 3.53
CA THR A 89 10.44 5.00 4.84
C THR A 89 11.37 6.13 5.25
N VAL A 90 12.52 6.30 4.56
CA VAL A 90 13.54 7.33 4.88
C VAL A 90 13.39 8.58 3.99
N LEU A 91 12.62 8.51 2.92
CA LEU A 91 12.27 9.62 2.02
C LEU A 91 10.95 10.27 2.44
#